data_AF-A0A9W8K243-F1
#
_entry.id   AF-A0A9W8K243-F1
#
_cell.length_a   1.000
_cell.length_b   1.000
_cell.length_c   1.000
_cell.angle_alpha   90.00
_cell.angle_beta   90.00
_cell.angle_gamma   90.00
#
_symmetry.space_group_name_H-M   'P 1'
#
loop_
_entity.id
_entity.type
_entity.pdbx_description
1 polymer ?
#
loop_
_entity_poly.entity_id
_entity_poly.type
_entity_poly.pdbx_seq_one_letter_code
_entity_poly.pdbx_strand_id
1 'polypeptide(L)'
;MRFTPLFGPALALAASVLASTTESTAPEVIATAAFPETNAFNHVVNGEKNLLTVSVENKSDRNVTLVNIAGALLHPDTNALTVVKYGVPLFESVKLQIPYSFYSEFKPGDHRLNIWLEHSSEVRHTREYHALSLMFGMQVGTHKVEVYDSIVTVVDPDFSIFDLKLLSTYAIVAAILGGLSYLAYRTFVPQTKKPRGKKASAPSVSAPVGTVTATGVGGYQEEWIPEHHLRKGKSSKKQGATSGTSGDELSIAEATEGKKKKSKK
;
A
#
# COMPACT_ATOMS: atom_id res chain seq x y z
N MET A 1 -13.67 -105.41 10.23
CA MET A 1 -12.31 -105.50 9.64
C MET A 1 -11.80 -104.08 9.48
N ARG A 2 -10.62 -103.81 10.06
CA ARG A 2 -9.87 -102.55 9.94
C ARG A 2 -9.36 -102.41 8.49
N PHE A 3 -9.17 -101.19 8.00
CA PHE A 3 -7.92 -100.71 7.38
C PHE A 3 -8.02 -99.20 7.08
N THR A 4 -7.26 -98.40 7.85
CA THR A 4 -6.72 -97.10 7.41
C THR A 4 -5.45 -97.34 6.57
N PRO A 5 -5.17 -96.46 5.60
CA PRO A 5 -3.93 -95.65 5.65
C PRO A 5 -4.22 -94.16 5.30
N LEU A 6 -3.67 -93.15 5.98
CA LEU A 6 -2.27 -92.64 6.10
C LEU A 6 -1.75 -91.87 4.85
N PHE A 7 -1.33 -90.63 5.13
CA PHE A 7 -0.45 -89.69 4.38
C PHE A 7 -1.02 -88.71 3.33
N GLY A 8 -0.81 -87.40 3.59
CA GLY A 8 -0.94 -86.25 2.66
C GLY A 8 0.24 -86.16 1.66
N PRO A 9 0.49 -85.03 0.96
CA PRO A 9 0.53 -83.66 1.52
C PRO A 9 -0.09 -82.54 0.66
N ALA A 10 -0.08 -81.35 1.25
CA ALA A 10 -0.47 -80.05 0.72
C ALA A 10 0.23 -79.67 -0.59
N LEU A 11 -0.53 -79.13 -1.54
CA LEU A 11 -0.02 -78.38 -2.70
C LEU A 11 -0.36 -76.91 -2.48
N ALA A 12 0.49 -76.21 -1.73
CA ALA A 12 0.47 -74.75 -1.66
C ALA A 12 1.11 -74.21 -2.94
N LEU A 13 0.30 -73.75 -3.88
CA LEU A 13 0.78 -73.07 -5.07
C LEU A 13 1.15 -71.63 -4.66
N ALA A 14 2.42 -71.42 -4.33
CA ALA A 14 2.98 -70.10 -4.13
C ALA A 14 3.09 -69.39 -5.49
N ALA A 15 2.16 -68.48 -5.77
CA ALA A 15 2.28 -67.52 -6.85
C ALA A 15 3.32 -66.46 -6.44
N SER A 16 4.56 -66.65 -6.88
CA SER A 16 5.60 -65.63 -6.80
C SER A 16 5.24 -64.47 -7.74
N VAL A 17 4.68 -63.40 -7.18
CA VAL A 17 4.56 -62.10 -7.86
C VAL A 17 5.98 -61.55 -8.01
N LEU A 18 6.50 -61.57 -9.23
CA LEU A 18 7.62 -60.72 -9.62
C LEU A 18 7.17 -59.27 -9.52
N ALA A 19 7.51 -58.61 -8.41
CA ALA A 19 7.50 -57.17 -8.34
C ALA A 19 8.62 -56.67 -9.27
N SER A 20 8.26 -56.31 -10.51
CA SER A 20 9.11 -55.49 -11.35
C SER A 20 9.26 -54.14 -10.63
N THR A 21 10.45 -53.88 -10.08
CA THR A 21 10.89 -52.53 -9.74
C THR A 21 10.90 -51.74 -11.04
N THR A 22 9.81 -51.03 -11.32
CA THR A 22 9.80 -49.95 -12.30
C THR A 22 10.81 -48.93 -11.79
N GLU A 23 12.01 -48.90 -12.38
CA GLU A 23 12.90 -47.76 -12.24
C GLU A 23 12.08 -46.53 -12.65
N SER A 24 11.75 -45.70 -11.67
CA SER A 24 11.07 -44.44 -11.91
C SER A 24 11.97 -43.64 -12.85
N THR A 25 11.52 -43.45 -14.10
CA THR A 25 12.24 -42.64 -15.08
C THR A 25 12.25 -41.15 -14.71
N ALA A 26 11.51 -40.76 -13.66
CA ALA A 26 11.50 -39.42 -13.09
C ALA A 26 12.65 -39.24 -12.07
N PRO A 27 13.31 -38.06 -12.06
CA PRO A 27 14.38 -37.79 -11.11
C PRO A 27 13.85 -37.82 -9.67
N GLU A 28 14.53 -38.55 -8.79
CA GLU A 28 14.20 -38.56 -7.37
C GLU A 28 14.70 -37.26 -6.69
N VAL A 29 13.76 -36.40 -6.32
CA VAL A 29 14.03 -35.17 -5.56
C VAL A 29 13.21 -35.21 -4.28
N ILE A 30 13.88 -35.00 -3.15
CA ILE A 30 13.24 -34.91 -1.84
C ILE A 30 13.18 -33.45 -1.42
N ALA A 31 12.01 -32.99 -1.02
CA ALA A 31 11.81 -31.64 -0.54
C ALA A 31 10.96 -31.64 0.73
N THR A 32 11.27 -30.75 1.65
CA THR A 32 10.52 -30.58 2.91
C THR A 32 10.52 -29.11 3.30
N ALA A 33 9.37 -28.57 3.71
CA ALA A 33 9.27 -27.21 4.21
C ALA A 33 9.01 -27.18 5.72
N ALA A 34 9.49 -26.12 6.37
CA ALA A 34 9.18 -25.82 7.75
C ALA A 34 8.94 -24.31 7.93
N PHE A 35 8.03 -23.98 8.84
CA PHE A 35 7.88 -22.61 9.34
C PHE A 35 9.12 -22.22 10.16
N PRO A 36 9.48 -20.93 10.21
CA PRO A 36 10.54 -20.47 11.08
C PRO A 36 10.17 -20.72 12.55
N GLU A 37 11.18 -20.98 13.38
CA GLU A 37 11.03 -21.21 14.83
C GLU A 37 10.31 -20.08 15.57
N THR A 38 10.29 -18.87 14.99
CA THR A 38 9.52 -17.72 15.50
C THR A 38 8.01 -17.92 15.42
N ASN A 39 7.54 -18.85 14.59
CA ASN A 39 6.14 -19.18 14.39
C ASN A 39 5.87 -20.64 14.83
N ALA A 40 5.87 -20.85 16.15
CA ALA A 40 5.71 -22.17 16.75
C ALA A 40 4.33 -22.83 16.46
N PHE A 41 3.34 -22.04 16.04
CA PHE A 41 1.97 -22.52 15.81
C PHE A 41 1.62 -22.70 14.34
N ASN A 42 2.57 -22.50 13.42
CA ASN A 42 2.33 -22.56 11.97
C ASN A 42 1.19 -21.63 11.52
N HIS A 43 1.06 -20.47 12.18
CA HIS A 43 0.04 -19.48 11.86
C HIS A 43 0.34 -18.82 10.52
N VAL A 44 -0.66 -18.68 9.68
CA VAL A 44 -0.58 -17.90 8.45
C VAL A 44 -1.31 -16.58 8.70
N VAL A 45 -0.57 -15.48 8.72
CA VAL A 45 -1.14 -14.15 8.99
C VAL A 45 -1.64 -13.54 7.69
N ASN A 46 -2.91 -13.12 7.65
CA ASN A 46 -3.46 -12.44 6.48
C ASN A 46 -2.86 -11.06 6.26
N GLY A 47 -2.73 -10.63 5.01
CA GLY A 47 -2.17 -9.31 4.65
C GLY A 47 -0.68 -9.15 4.94
N GLU A 48 -0.04 -10.12 5.59
CA GLU A 48 1.39 -10.12 5.92
C GLU A 48 2.18 -11.14 5.10
N LYS A 49 3.49 -10.92 5.03
CA LYS A 49 4.42 -11.80 4.33
C LYS A 49 4.75 -13.00 5.22
N ASN A 50 4.17 -14.15 4.91
CA ASN A 50 4.47 -15.41 5.58
C ASN A 50 5.73 -16.03 4.98
N LEU A 51 6.59 -16.60 5.83
CA LEU A 51 7.88 -17.17 5.44
C LEU A 51 7.91 -18.68 5.73
N LEU A 52 8.48 -19.43 4.81
CA LEU A 52 8.76 -20.86 4.91
C LEU A 52 10.17 -21.14 4.42
N THR A 53 10.86 -22.06 5.08
CA THR A 53 12.17 -22.54 4.62
C THR A 53 11.97 -23.90 3.97
N VAL A 54 12.26 -23.97 2.67
CA VAL A 54 12.17 -25.20 1.88
C VAL A 54 13.57 -25.82 1.78
N SER A 55 13.75 -27.00 2.36
CA SER A 55 14.93 -27.83 2.19
C SER A 55 14.73 -28.77 1.01
N VAL A 56 15.60 -28.69 0.01
CA VAL A 56 15.56 -29.53 -1.19
C VAL A 56 16.86 -30.31 -1.31
N GLU A 57 16.76 -31.59 -1.66
CA GLU A 57 17.88 -32.49 -1.89
C GLU A 57 17.61 -33.29 -3.17
N ASN A 58 18.54 -33.24 -4.12
CA ASN A 58 18.47 -34.03 -5.33
C ASN A 58 19.14 -35.40 -5.09
N LYS A 59 18.36 -36.48 -5.13
CA LYS A 59 18.88 -37.86 -5.00
C LYS A 59 19.03 -38.58 -6.35
N SER A 60 18.73 -37.90 -7.44
CA SER A 60 18.93 -38.44 -8.77
C SER A 60 20.39 -38.33 -9.23
N ASP A 61 20.76 -39.21 -10.14
CA ASP A 61 22.04 -39.25 -10.86
C ASP A 61 22.16 -38.16 -11.95
N ARG A 62 21.22 -37.22 -11.99
CA ARG A 62 21.08 -36.23 -13.05
C ARG A 62 20.99 -34.83 -12.48
N ASN A 63 21.49 -33.86 -13.27
CA ASN A 63 21.31 -32.45 -12.95
C ASN A 63 19.85 -32.07 -13.15
N VAL A 64 19.25 -31.50 -12.10
CA VAL A 64 17.86 -31.03 -12.08
C VAL A 64 17.87 -29.53 -11.82
N THR A 65 16.98 -28.78 -12.45
CA THR A 65 16.82 -27.35 -12.19
C THR A 65 15.52 -27.08 -11.49
N LEU A 66 15.56 -26.39 -10.35
CA LEU A 66 14.38 -25.87 -9.69
C LEU A 66 13.77 -24.75 -10.53
N VAL A 67 12.53 -24.94 -10.99
CA VAL A 67 11.83 -23.94 -11.81
C VAL A 67 11.09 -22.97 -10.88
N ASN A 68 10.19 -23.49 -10.05
CA ASN A 68 9.33 -22.71 -9.18
C ASN A 68 8.87 -23.48 -7.95
N ILE A 69 8.48 -22.72 -6.93
CA ILE A 69 7.74 -23.20 -5.77
C ILE A 69 6.37 -22.52 -5.81
N ALA A 70 5.32 -23.32 -5.65
CA ALA A 70 3.94 -22.87 -5.67
C ALA A 70 3.18 -23.54 -4.53
N GLY A 71 2.06 -22.92 -4.13
CA GLY A 71 1.21 -23.49 -3.12
C GLY A 71 -0.25 -23.18 -3.35
N ALA A 72 -1.08 -23.84 -2.57
CA ALA A 72 -2.52 -23.75 -2.54
C ALA A 72 -2.98 -23.79 -1.08
N LEU A 73 -3.87 -22.86 -0.73
CA LEU A 73 -4.72 -23.03 0.44
C LEU A 73 -6.03 -23.59 -0.06
N LEU A 74 -6.36 -24.82 0.31
CA LEU A 74 -7.59 -25.46 -0.16
C LEU A 74 -8.79 -24.79 0.53
N HIS A 75 -9.56 -24.03 -0.25
CA HIS A 75 -10.82 -23.39 0.17
C HIS A 75 -11.86 -23.53 -0.96
N PRO A 76 -13.18 -23.59 -0.68
CA PRO A 76 -14.20 -23.72 -1.72
C PRO A 76 -14.14 -22.66 -2.82
N ASP A 77 -13.66 -21.44 -2.52
CA ASP A 77 -13.75 -20.29 -3.42
C ASP A 77 -12.45 -19.97 -4.17
N THR A 78 -11.28 -20.19 -3.55
CA THR A 78 -9.96 -19.85 -4.11
C THR A 78 -8.91 -20.83 -3.61
N ASN A 79 -8.05 -21.31 -4.51
CA ASN A 79 -7.12 -22.41 -4.23
C ASN A 79 -5.65 -22.10 -4.54
N ALA A 80 -5.28 -20.88 -4.93
CA ALA A 80 -3.92 -20.59 -5.40
C ALA A 80 -3.20 -19.56 -4.51
N LEU A 81 -1.95 -19.86 -4.14
CA LEU A 81 -1.02 -18.95 -3.47
C LEU A 81 0.04 -18.42 -4.45
N THR A 82 0.91 -17.54 -3.96
CA THR A 82 1.97 -16.89 -4.73
C THR A 82 2.94 -17.91 -5.33
N VAL A 83 3.14 -17.88 -6.65
CA VAL A 83 4.15 -18.70 -7.33
C VAL A 83 5.47 -17.93 -7.41
N VAL A 84 6.56 -18.52 -6.92
CA VAL A 84 7.90 -17.92 -6.94
C VAL A 84 8.81 -18.76 -7.84
N LYS A 85 9.46 -18.11 -8.81
CA LYS A 85 10.42 -18.74 -9.73
C LYS A 85 11.84 -18.56 -9.19
N TYR A 86 12.63 -19.63 -9.15
CA TYR A 86 14.01 -19.60 -8.66
C TYR A 86 15.03 -19.81 -9.78
N GLY A 87 14.81 -20.79 -10.66
CA GLY A 87 15.76 -21.10 -11.74
C GLY A 87 17.13 -21.58 -11.24
N VAL A 88 17.16 -22.28 -10.10
CA VAL A 88 18.41 -22.68 -9.42
C VAL A 88 18.76 -24.13 -9.78
N PRO A 89 19.99 -24.43 -10.23
CA PRO A 89 20.42 -25.81 -10.44
C PRO A 89 20.61 -26.55 -9.12
N LEU A 90 20.10 -27.78 -9.05
CA LEU A 90 20.23 -28.70 -7.93
C LEU A 90 21.21 -29.81 -8.31
N PHE A 91 22.37 -29.79 -7.67
CA PHE A 91 23.40 -30.82 -7.84
C PHE A 91 23.06 -32.08 -7.03
N GLU A 92 23.54 -33.21 -7.51
CA GLU A 92 23.37 -34.51 -6.86
C GLU A 92 23.85 -34.47 -5.40
N SER A 93 23.04 -35.02 -4.50
CA SER A 93 23.29 -35.16 -3.06
C SER A 93 23.61 -33.86 -2.32
N VAL A 94 23.30 -32.70 -2.91
CA VAL A 94 23.46 -31.40 -2.26
C VAL A 94 22.12 -30.95 -1.67
N LYS A 95 22.12 -30.68 -0.36
CA LYS A 95 20.98 -30.09 0.34
C LYS A 95 21.03 -28.56 0.22
N LEU A 96 19.97 -27.97 -0.32
CA LEU A 96 19.81 -26.53 -0.47
C LEU A 96 18.60 -26.05 0.35
N GLN A 97 18.76 -24.94 1.07
CA GLN A 97 17.67 -24.29 1.79
C GLN A 97 17.25 -23.02 1.06
N ILE A 98 15.97 -22.92 0.74
CA ILE A 98 15.40 -21.87 -0.09
C ILE A 98 14.27 -21.20 0.69
N PRO A 99 14.34 -19.88 0.92
CA PRO A 99 13.26 -19.16 1.54
C PRO A 99 12.13 -18.97 0.52
N TYR A 100 10.93 -19.44 0.90
CA TYR A 100 9.69 -19.21 0.18
C TYR A 100 8.80 -18.27 0.99
N SER A 101 8.16 -17.33 0.29
CA SER A 101 7.29 -16.36 0.94
C SER A 101 6.02 -16.14 0.15
N PHE A 102 4.90 -16.07 0.86
CA PHE A 102 3.58 -15.91 0.27
C PHE A 102 2.68 -15.03 1.13
N TYR A 103 1.62 -14.52 0.52
CA TYR A 103 0.56 -13.76 1.18
C TYR A 103 -0.72 -14.60 1.23
N SER A 104 -1.53 -14.36 2.25
CA SER A 104 -2.84 -15.00 2.45
C SER A 104 -3.89 -13.91 2.62
N GLU A 105 -5.06 -14.13 2.03
CA GLU A 105 -6.25 -13.26 2.14
C GLU A 105 -7.50 -14.14 2.29
N PHE A 106 -7.41 -15.12 3.20
CA PHE A 106 -8.47 -16.11 3.45
C PHE A 106 -9.24 -15.79 4.72
N LYS A 107 -10.45 -16.29 4.86
CA LYS A 107 -11.18 -16.15 6.13
C LYS A 107 -10.37 -16.82 7.26
N PRO A 108 -10.26 -16.19 8.45
CA PRO A 108 -9.61 -16.81 9.59
C PRO A 108 -10.20 -18.17 9.92
N GLY A 109 -9.35 -19.13 10.26
CA GLY A 109 -9.72 -20.52 10.54
C GLY A 109 -8.72 -21.53 10.01
N ASP A 110 -9.10 -22.81 10.08
CA ASP A 110 -8.24 -23.92 9.68
C ASP A 110 -8.37 -24.20 8.18
N HIS A 111 -7.25 -24.17 7.46
CA HIS A 111 -7.19 -24.51 6.04
C HIS A 111 -6.07 -25.50 5.78
N ARG A 112 -6.23 -26.32 4.74
CA ARG A 112 -5.16 -27.22 4.30
C ARG A 112 -4.22 -26.47 3.37
N LEU A 113 -2.97 -26.34 3.79
CA LEU A 113 -1.88 -25.76 3.01
C LEU A 113 -1.15 -26.89 2.29
N ASN A 114 -1.19 -26.86 0.96
CA ASN A 114 -0.39 -27.71 0.10
C ASN A 114 0.65 -26.86 -0.64
N ILE A 115 1.92 -27.20 -0.53
CA ILE A 115 3.02 -26.56 -1.25
C ILE A 115 3.73 -27.63 -2.06
N TRP A 116 3.94 -27.34 -3.34
CA TRP A 116 4.67 -28.19 -4.25
C TRP A 116 5.81 -27.42 -4.92
N LEU A 117 6.83 -28.17 -5.26
CA LEU A 117 8.01 -27.74 -5.97
C LEU A 117 7.96 -28.31 -7.37
N GLU A 118 8.21 -27.46 -8.36
CA GLU A 118 8.29 -27.86 -9.75
C GLU A 118 9.75 -27.80 -10.20
N HIS A 119 10.26 -28.94 -10.66
CA HIS A 119 11.62 -29.07 -11.14
C HIS A 119 11.64 -29.57 -12.57
N SER A 120 12.60 -29.06 -13.34
CA SER A 120 12.87 -29.48 -14.71
C SER A 120 14.07 -30.40 -14.73
N SER A 121 13.92 -31.57 -15.33
CA SER A 121 15.07 -32.39 -15.71
C SER A 121 15.45 -32.09 -17.15
N GLU A 122 16.76 -32.13 -17.43
CA GLU A 122 17.25 -32.13 -18.80
C GLU A 122 16.92 -33.48 -19.44
N VAL A 123 15.65 -33.67 -19.80
CA VAL A 123 15.23 -34.83 -20.58
C VAL A 123 15.81 -34.65 -21.97
N ARG A 124 16.64 -35.60 -22.43
CA ARG A 124 17.06 -35.65 -23.83
C ARG A 124 15.79 -35.57 -24.66
N HIS A 125 15.70 -34.54 -25.50
CA HIS A 125 14.60 -34.33 -26.44
C HIS A 125 14.57 -35.49 -27.46
N THR A 126 14.01 -36.63 -27.07
CA THR A 126 13.65 -37.69 -28.00
C THR A 126 12.35 -37.25 -28.69
N ARG A 127 12.25 -37.47 -30.01
CA ARG A 127 11.11 -37.01 -30.84
C ARG A 127 9.75 -37.43 -30.29
N GLU A 128 9.68 -38.55 -29.58
CA GLU A 128 8.46 -39.07 -28.97
C GLU A 128 7.91 -38.16 -27.86
N TYR A 129 8.78 -37.65 -26.98
CA TYR A 129 8.36 -36.76 -25.89
C TYR A 129 7.87 -35.40 -26.42
N HIS A 130 8.50 -34.86 -27.47
CA HIS A 130 8.06 -33.61 -28.10
C HIS A 130 6.64 -33.71 -28.70
N ALA A 131 6.31 -34.85 -29.34
CA ALA A 131 4.97 -35.08 -29.88
C ALA A 131 3.91 -35.16 -28.77
N LEU A 132 4.23 -35.80 -27.63
CA LEU A 132 3.35 -35.86 -26.46
C LEU A 132 3.14 -34.47 -25.82
N SER A 133 4.18 -33.65 -25.72
CA SER A 133 4.05 -32.26 -25.23
C SER A 133 3.05 -31.45 -26.06
N LEU A 134 3.15 -31.54 -27.39
CA LEU A 134 2.28 -30.82 -28.31
C LEU A 134 0.84 -31.36 -28.33
N MET A 135 0.64 -32.68 -28.15
CA MET A 135 -0.71 -33.26 -28.09
C MET A 135 -1.43 -33.00 -26.77
N PHE A 136 -0.71 -33.04 -25.64
CA PHE A 136 -1.33 -32.96 -24.30
C PHE A 136 -1.16 -31.60 -23.62
N GLY A 137 -0.49 -30.63 -24.28
CA GLY A 137 -0.20 -29.32 -23.68
C GLY A 137 0.67 -29.39 -22.42
N MET A 138 1.32 -30.52 -22.19
CA MET A 138 2.10 -30.80 -20.99
C MET A 138 3.55 -30.35 -21.20
N GLN A 139 4.10 -29.61 -20.24
CA GLN A 139 5.52 -29.28 -20.24
C GLN A 139 6.32 -30.55 -19.98
N VAL A 140 6.97 -31.06 -21.02
CA VAL A 140 7.76 -32.28 -20.93
C VAL A 140 9.05 -32.00 -20.15
N GLY A 141 9.29 -32.82 -19.13
CA GLY A 141 10.46 -32.73 -18.26
C GLY A 141 10.25 -31.94 -16.98
N THR A 142 9.07 -31.32 -16.77
CA THR A 142 8.71 -30.73 -15.47
C THR A 142 7.99 -31.75 -14.59
N HIS A 143 8.48 -31.91 -13.37
CA HIS A 143 7.95 -32.81 -12.36
C HIS A 143 7.57 -32.02 -11.13
N LYS A 144 6.48 -32.44 -10.48
CA LYS A 144 5.98 -31.82 -9.24
C LYS A 144 6.30 -32.72 -8.06
N VAL A 145 6.84 -32.13 -7.01
CA VAL A 145 7.14 -32.81 -5.74
C VAL A 145 6.41 -32.06 -4.63
N GLU A 146 5.60 -32.75 -3.85
CA GLU A 146 4.96 -32.17 -2.68
C GLU A 146 6.00 -31.93 -1.58
N VAL A 147 5.99 -30.72 -1.03
CA VAL A 147 6.99 -30.22 -0.07
C VAL A 147 6.38 -30.06 1.32
N TYR A 148 5.12 -29.65 1.36
CA TYR A 148 4.38 -29.41 2.58
C TYR A 148 2.91 -29.72 2.35
N ASP A 149 2.33 -30.52 3.25
CA ASP A 149 0.90 -30.81 3.25
C ASP A 149 0.45 -30.92 4.71
N SER A 150 -0.14 -29.85 5.23
CA SER A 150 -0.70 -29.85 6.58
C SER A 150 -1.85 -28.88 6.72
N ILE A 151 -2.57 -29.00 7.83
CA ILE A 151 -3.56 -28.01 8.25
C ILE A 151 -2.82 -26.87 8.95
N VAL A 152 -3.13 -25.64 8.56
CA VAL A 152 -2.60 -24.40 9.15
C VAL A 152 -3.76 -23.49 9.55
N THR A 153 -3.55 -22.74 10.63
CA THR A 153 -4.50 -21.74 11.11
C THR A 153 -4.21 -20.39 10.44
N VAL A 154 -5.16 -19.89 9.68
CA VAL A 154 -5.13 -18.53 9.15
C VAL A 154 -5.66 -17.59 10.23
N VAL A 155 -4.89 -16.56 10.54
CA VAL A 155 -5.23 -15.54 11.55
C VAL A 155 -5.13 -14.16 10.93
N ASP A 156 -5.98 -13.26 11.39
CA ASP A 156 -5.85 -11.85 11.03
C ASP A 156 -4.74 -11.20 11.87
N PRO A 157 -4.05 -10.19 11.32
CA PRO A 157 -3.02 -9.47 12.05
C PRO A 157 -3.60 -8.72 13.25
N ASP A 158 -2.79 -8.53 14.28
CA ASP A 158 -3.21 -7.82 15.49
C ASP A 158 -3.61 -6.38 15.17
N PHE A 159 -4.77 -5.96 15.68
CA PHE A 159 -5.24 -4.58 15.50
C PHE A 159 -4.33 -3.60 16.26
N SER A 160 -3.52 -2.85 15.53
CA SER A 160 -2.65 -1.82 16.12
C SER A 160 -3.41 -0.51 16.31
N ILE A 161 -3.81 -0.22 17.55
CA ILE A 161 -4.41 1.07 17.93
C ILE A 161 -3.47 2.28 17.76
N PHE A 162 -2.16 2.04 17.70
CA PHE A 162 -1.13 3.07 17.54
C PHE A 162 -0.51 3.09 16.14
N ASP A 163 -1.26 2.68 15.11
CA ASP A 163 -0.86 2.92 13.72
C ASP A 163 -1.08 4.40 13.34
N LEU A 164 0.02 5.16 13.25
CA LEU A 164 -0.01 6.57 12.85
C LEU A 164 -0.62 6.79 11.47
N LYS A 165 -0.49 5.85 10.53
CA LYS A 165 -1.08 5.98 9.19
C LYS A 165 -2.59 5.93 9.28
N LEU A 166 -3.11 4.94 10.00
CA LEU A 166 -4.55 4.80 10.26
C LEU A 166 -5.07 6.02 11.05
N LEU A 167 -4.41 6.35 12.16
CA LEU A 167 -4.83 7.44 13.05
C LEU A 167 -4.84 8.80 12.35
N SER A 168 -3.84 9.10 11.52
CA SER A 168 -3.79 10.35 10.75
C SER A 168 -4.94 10.45 9.75
N THR A 169 -5.30 9.34 9.10
CA THR A 169 -6.43 9.28 8.17
C THR A 169 -7.75 9.57 8.89
N TYR A 170 -7.98 8.92 10.03
CA TYR A 170 -9.15 9.19 10.88
C TYR A 170 -9.18 10.64 11.39
N ALA A 171 -8.03 11.19 11.80
CA ALA A 171 -7.93 12.56 12.25
C ALA A 171 -8.30 13.57 11.15
N ILE A 172 -7.85 13.33 9.91
CA ILE A 172 -8.21 14.17 8.75
C ILE A 172 -9.71 14.07 8.46
N VAL A 173 -10.27 12.86 8.42
CA VAL A 173 -11.71 12.66 8.20
C VAL A 173 -12.54 13.33 9.30
N ALA A 174 -12.14 13.18 10.56
CA ALA A 174 -12.77 13.83 11.70
C ALA A 174 -12.64 15.37 11.63
N ALA A 175 -11.52 15.91 11.17
CA ALA A 175 -11.34 17.35 10.98
C ALA A 175 -12.25 17.90 9.88
N ILE A 176 -12.39 17.18 8.76
CA ILE A 176 -13.30 17.58 7.66
C ILE A 176 -14.76 17.53 8.13
N LEU A 177 -15.20 16.40 8.70
CA LEU A 177 -16.57 16.25 9.21
C LEU A 177 -16.86 17.22 10.35
N GLY A 178 -15.91 17.44 11.26
CA GLY A 178 -16.00 18.41 12.34
C GLY A 178 -16.07 19.84 11.82
N GLY A 179 -15.27 20.19 10.81
CA GLY A 179 -15.31 21.51 10.16
C GLY A 179 -16.65 21.78 9.47
N LEU A 180 -17.17 20.82 8.71
CA LEU A 180 -18.48 20.92 8.06
C LEU A 180 -19.61 21.02 9.09
N SER A 181 -19.58 20.19 10.14
CA SER A 181 -20.57 20.23 11.23
C SER A 181 -20.52 21.56 11.98
N TYR A 182 -19.33 22.12 12.21
CA TYR A 182 -19.17 23.42 12.85
C TYR A 182 -19.71 24.56 11.99
N LEU A 183 -19.46 24.52 10.66
CA LEU A 183 -20.04 25.48 9.72
C LEU A 183 -21.57 25.38 9.71
N ALA A 184 -22.12 24.17 9.63
CA ALA A 184 -23.57 23.95 9.69
C ALA A 184 -24.18 24.47 11.00
N TYR A 185 -23.54 24.22 12.15
CA TYR A 185 -23.98 24.77 13.42
C TYR A 185 -24.01 26.31 13.41
N ARG A 186 -22.96 26.95 12.88
CA ARG A 186 -22.88 28.40 12.76
C ARG A 186 -23.94 28.99 11.84
N THR A 187 -24.31 28.31 10.76
CA THR A 187 -25.27 28.81 9.77
C THR A 187 -26.72 28.56 10.18
N PHE A 188 -27.02 27.40 10.78
CA PHE A 188 -28.40 26.98 11.04
C PHE A 188 -28.85 27.15 12.49
N VAL A 189 -27.94 27.27 13.46
CA VAL A 189 -28.31 27.49 14.86
C VAL A 189 -28.28 28.98 15.18
N PRO A 190 -29.45 29.64 15.38
CA PRO A 190 -29.51 31.06 15.68
C PRO A 190 -28.76 31.34 17.00
N GLN A 191 -27.64 32.04 16.90
CA GLN A 191 -26.86 32.47 18.06
C GLN A 191 -27.69 33.50 18.83
N THR A 192 -28.23 33.12 19.99
CA THR A 192 -28.89 34.07 20.89
C THR A 192 -27.88 35.13 21.31
N LYS A 193 -27.98 36.33 20.72
CA LYS A 193 -27.15 37.48 21.09
C LYS A 193 -27.38 37.75 22.57
N LYS A 194 -26.35 37.59 23.41
CA LYS A 194 -26.37 38.13 24.77
C LYS A 194 -26.71 39.63 24.66
N PRO A 195 -27.76 40.13 25.33
CA PRO A 195 -28.10 41.55 25.26
C PRO A 195 -26.91 42.35 25.77
N ARG A 196 -26.25 43.05 24.85
CA ARG A 196 -25.19 44.01 25.19
C ARG A 196 -25.87 45.07 26.05
N GLY A 197 -25.51 45.13 27.33
CA GLY A 197 -26.11 46.04 28.30
C GLY A 197 -26.22 47.45 27.73
N LYS A 198 -27.40 48.05 27.86
CA LYS A 198 -27.71 49.42 27.44
C LYS A 198 -26.65 50.37 27.99
N LYS A 199 -25.73 50.84 27.15
CA LYS A 199 -24.96 52.06 27.46
C LYS A 199 -25.84 53.25 27.11
N ALA A 200 -26.05 54.07 28.14
CA ALA A 200 -26.96 55.20 28.19
C ALA A 200 -26.50 56.38 27.32
N SER A 201 -27.49 57.27 27.12
CA SER A 201 -27.46 58.65 26.64
C SER A 201 -27.07 58.87 25.17
N ALA A 202 -28.11 59.06 24.36
CA ALA A 202 -28.06 59.93 23.19
C ALA A 202 -27.65 61.35 23.62
N PRO A 203 -26.74 62.04 22.91
CA PRO A 203 -26.49 63.44 23.16
C PRO A 203 -27.61 64.29 22.54
N SER A 204 -28.16 65.18 23.36
CA SER A 204 -29.16 66.18 22.98
C SER A 204 -28.61 67.10 21.89
N VAL A 205 -29.33 67.19 20.78
CA VAL A 205 -29.11 68.20 19.74
C VAL A 205 -29.52 69.57 20.32
N SER A 206 -28.56 70.48 20.50
CA SER A 206 -28.83 71.87 20.87
C SER A 206 -28.62 72.77 19.65
N ALA A 207 -29.62 73.61 19.40
CA ALA A 207 -29.78 74.51 18.25
C ALA A 207 -28.63 75.53 18.07
N PRO A 208 -28.44 76.09 16.86
CA PRO A 208 -27.36 77.04 16.59
C PRO A 208 -27.76 78.44 17.08
N VAL A 209 -26.95 79.03 17.95
CA VAL A 209 -27.08 80.44 18.35
C VAL A 209 -25.74 81.14 18.16
N GLY A 210 -25.74 82.17 17.31
CA GLY A 210 -24.95 83.37 17.54
C GLY A 210 -23.52 83.40 17.00
N THR A 211 -23.36 84.25 16.00
CA THR A 211 -22.14 84.82 15.40
C THR A 211 -21.01 85.25 16.34
N VAL A 212 -19.78 84.84 15.94
CA VAL A 212 -18.49 85.56 15.94
C VAL A 212 -17.87 85.92 17.30
N THR A 213 -16.73 85.31 17.63
CA THR A 213 -15.44 86.04 17.77
C THR A 213 -14.27 85.07 17.90
N ALA A 214 -13.27 85.21 17.04
CA ALA A 214 -11.96 84.62 17.26
C ALA A 214 -11.28 85.38 18.40
N THR A 215 -11.00 84.70 19.51
CA THR A 215 -10.00 85.15 20.48
C THR A 215 -9.30 83.90 20.98
N GLY A 216 -7.98 83.90 20.84
CA GLY A 216 -7.15 82.71 21.00
C GLY A 216 -7.18 82.09 22.39
N VAL A 217 -6.44 80.99 22.48
CA VAL A 217 -6.18 80.15 23.66
C VAL A 217 -7.15 78.96 23.77
N GLY A 218 -6.85 77.91 22.99
CA GLY A 218 -7.44 76.58 23.10
C GLY A 218 -6.75 75.64 22.12
N GLY A 219 -5.78 74.86 22.63
CA GLY A 219 -4.83 74.09 21.84
C GLY A 219 -5.49 73.07 20.91
N TYR A 220 -5.27 73.25 19.61
CA TYR A 220 -5.28 72.14 18.67
C TYR A 220 -4.03 71.29 18.94
N GLN A 221 -4.23 70.05 19.38
CA GLN A 221 -3.17 69.06 19.52
C GLN A 221 -2.76 68.59 18.11
N GLU A 222 -1.70 69.18 17.54
CA GLU A 222 -1.19 68.88 16.19
C GLU A 222 -0.38 67.56 16.11
N GLU A 223 -0.28 66.84 17.22
CA GLU A 223 0.53 65.62 17.40
C GLU A 223 -0.02 64.35 16.74
N TRP A 224 -1.25 64.39 16.20
CA TRP A 224 -1.81 63.27 15.43
C TRP A 224 -1.54 63.36 13.91
N ILE A 225 -0.98 64.47 13.42
CA ILE A 225 -0.73 64.67 11.99
C ILE A 225 0.73 64.30 11.71
N PRO A 226 1.00 63.23 10.94
CA PRO A 226 2.37 62.83 10.59
C PRO A 226 3.14 63.99 9.94
N GLU A 227 4.36 64.28 10.41
CA GLU A 227 5.15 65.46 10.04
C GLU A 227 5.30 65.67 8.53
N HIS A 228 5.23 64.58 7.74
CA HIS A 228 5.37 64.61 6.29
C HIS A 228 4.12 65.10 5.52
N HIS A 229 3.02 65.44 6.22
CA HIS A 229 1.79 66.03 5.64
C HIS A 229 1.54 67.49 6.05
N LEU A 230 2.37 68.08 6.94
CA LEU A 230 2.34 69.52 7.17
C LEU A 230 3.05 70.25 6.03
N ARG A 231 2.31 70.55 4.95
CA ARG A 231 2.76 71.49 3.93
C ARG A 231 2.90 72.86 4.59
N LYS A 232 4.13 73.35 4.74
CA LYS A 232 4.46 74.73 5.17
C LYS A 232 3.69 75.73 4.30
N GLY A 233 2.53 76.15 4.76
CA GLY A 233 1.74 77.19 4.12
C GLY A 233 2.31 78.57 4.43
N LYS A 234 3.43 78.94 3.80
CA LYS A 234 3.80 80.36 3.71
C LYS A 234 3.02 80.99 2.57
N SER A 235 2.05 81.79 2.97
CA SER A 235 1.37 82.83 2.21
C SER A 235 2.30 83.62 1.29
N SER A 236 1.97 83.73 0.00
CA SER A 236 2.21 84.94 -0.82
C SER A 236 1.61 84.81 -2.23
N LYS A 237 0.39 85.36 -2.39
CA LYS A 237 0.01 86.35 -3.40
C LYS A 237 -0.09 85.99 -4.91
N LYS A 238 -1.32 86.16 -5.43
CA LYS A 238 -1.75 86.53 -6.81
C LYS A 238 -1.56 85.47 -7.92
N GLN A 239 -2.38 85.33 -8.97
CA GLN A 239 -3.65 85.90 -9.41
C GLN A 239 -3.98 85.26 -10.77
N GLY A 240 -5.19 84.70 -10.93
CA GLY A 240 -5.86 84.40 -12.22
C GLY A 240 -5.28 83.25 -13.06
N ALA A 241 -5.98 82.62 -13.98
CA ALA A 241 -7.40 82.50 -14.32
C ALA A 241 -7.49 81.38 -15.38
N THR A 242 -8.67 80.78 -15.53
CA THR A 242 -9.17 79.98 -16.66
C THR A 242 -8.54 78.59 -16.88
N SER A 243 -9.24 77.50 -16.53
CA SER A 243 -10.33 76.86 -17.30
C SER A 243 -9.78 76.04 -18.48
N GLY A 244 -10.04 74.73 -18.49
CA GLY A 244 -9.67 73.85 -19.59
C GLY A 244 -9.89 72.37 -19.28
N THR A 245 -11.01 71.87 -19.77
CA THR A 245 -11.58 70.51 -19.68
C THR A 245 -11.02 69.56 -20.74
N SER A 246 -11.30 68.26 -20.59
CA SER A 246 -11.29 67.18 -21.62
C SER A 246 -9.88 66.66 -21.96
N GLY A 247 -9.60 65.37 -22.12
CA GLY A 247 -10.38 64.24 -22.63
C GLY A 247 -9.55 63.58 -23.74
N ASP A 248 -9.81 62.30 -23.99
CA ASP A 248 -9.39 61.52 -25.17
C ASP A 248 -7.98 60.87 -25.25
N GLU A 249 -7.98 59.55 -25.06
CA GLU A 249 -7.68 58.49 -26.05
C GLU A 249 -6.33 58.44 -26.83
N LEU A 250 -5.78 57.22 -26.90
CA LEU A 250 -4.91 56.62 -27.96
C LEU A 250 -3.44 57.10 -28.03
N SER A 251 -2.41 56.31 -28.37
CA SER A 251 -2.26 54.93 -28.88
C SER A 251 -0.76 54.56 -28.95
N ILE A 252 -0.46 53.26 -28.77
CA ILE A 252 0.51 52.44 -29.54
C ILE A 252 1.95 52.94 -29.72
N ALA A 253 2.93 52.19 -29.19
CA ALA A 253 3.96 51.49 -30.00
C ALA A 253 5.02 50.76 -29.13
N GLU A 254 4.96 49.44 -29.26
CA GLU A 254 6.01 48.41 -29.25
C GLU A 254 7.48 48.84 -29.42
N ALA A 255 8.40 48.28 -28.60
CA ALA A 255 9.76 47.85 -28.98
C ALA A 255 10.56 47.21 -27.81
N THR A 256 10.70 45.88 -27.89
CA THR A 256 11.93 45.06 -27.78
C THR A 256 12.93 45.14 -26.59
N GLU A 257 13.14 43.93 -26.04
CA GLU A 257 14.40 43.25 -25.67
C GLU A 257 15.59 44.02 -25.04
N GLY A 258 16.10 43.52 -23.89
CA GLY A 258 17.32 44.08 -23.30
C GLY A 258 17.90 43.40 -22.06
N LYS A 259 18.19 42.10 -22.18
CA LYS A 259 19.07 41.26 -21.34
C LYS A 259 20.25 42.02 -20.66
N LYS A 260 20.40 41.95 -19.34
CA LYS A 260 21.72 41.92 -18.65
C LYS A 260 21.65 41.47 -17.18
N LYS A 261 22.04 40.22 -16.95
CA LYS A 261 22.55 39.73 -15.66
C LYS A 261 23.84 40.49 -15.31
N LYS A 262 23.99 40.92 -14.06
CA LYS A 262 25.23 41.47 -13.52
C LYS A 262 25.61 40.68 -12.26
N SER A 263 26.67 39.89 -12.39
CA SER A 263 27.40 39.27 -11.29
C SER A 263 28.08 40.34 -10.42
N LYS A 264 28.20 40.10 -9.11
CA LYS A 264 29.32 40.67 -8.36
C LYS A 264 29.69 39.80 -7.16
N LYS A 265 30.92 39.29 -7.26
CA LYS A 265 31.90 38.89 -6.25
C LYS A 265 31.47 37.99 -5.11
#